data_AF-A0A1G2CV50-F1
#
_entry.id   AF-A0A1G2CV50-F1
#
_cell.length_a   1.000
_cell.length_b   1.000
_cell.length_c   1.000
_cell.angle_alpha   90.00
_cell.angle_beta   90.00
_cell.angle_gamma   90.00
#
_symmetry.space_group_name_H-M   'P 1'
#
loop_
_entity.id
_entity.type
_entity.pdbx_description
1 polymer ?
#
loop_
_entity_poly.entity_id
_entity_poly.type
_entity_poly.pdbx_seq_one_letter_code
_entity_poly.pdbx_strand_id
1 'polypeptide(L)'
;MRTINKQFGIATLLGTPSLVFAQVTDVFDLEVLVYNILVKAGQFFWIAAIMFFFWGVVKFIGNANDPVEREKGKQFIIWGIIAFVVLFSVWGIVRILLVDTFGIMPGGAPDYVDSTGGIH
;
A
#
# COMPACT_ATOMS: atom_id res chain seq x y z
N MET A 1 -37.36 16.06 37.99
CA MET A 1 -36.57 16.57 36.84
C MET A 1 -35.44 15.56 36.61
N ARG A 2 -35.51 14.62 35.65
CA ARG A 2 -35.14 14.75 34.21
C ARG A 2 -33.85 15.58 34.07
N THR A 3 -32.70 15.07 33.63
CA THR A 3 -32.46 14.30 32.39
C THR A 3 -31.27 13.33 32.47
N ILE A 4 -31.51 12.14 31.94
CA ILE A 4 -30.58 11.03 31.68
C ILE A 4 -29.44 11.52 30.76
N ASN A 5 -28.20 11.29 31.18
CA ASN A 5 -27.00 11.62 30.42
C ASN A 5 -26.91 10.71 29.18
N LYS A 6 -26.90 11.30 27.99
CA LYS A 6 -26.99 10.61 26.69
C LYS A 6 -25.64 9.95 26.35
N GLN A 7 -25.42 8.74 26.88
CA GLN A 7 -24.40 7.79 26.38
C GLN A 7 -24.79 7.17 25.01
N PHE A 8 -25.80 7.75 24.33
CA PHE A 8 -26.22 7.35 22.98
C PHE A 8 -25.43 8.09 21.90
N GLY A 9 -24.12 7.82 21.85
CA GLY A 9 -23.28 8.12 20.70
C GLY A 9 -22.52 6.91 20.16
N ILE A 10 -22.71 5.71 20.75
CA ILE A 10 -21.93 4.51 20.45
C ILE A 10 -22.63 3.59 19.42
N ALA A 11 -23.88 3.91 19.04
CA ALA A 11 -24.66 3.09 18.11
C ALA A 11 -24.43 3.40 16.60
N THR A 12 -23.63 4.41 16.27
CA THR A 12 -23.27 4.74 14.87
C THR A 12 -21.97 4.07 14.40
N LEU A 13 -21.29 3.33 15.28
CA LEU A 13 -19.97 2.73 15.03
C LEU A 13 -20.00 1.39 14.27
N LEU A 14 -21.19 0.84 13.95
CA LEU A 14 -21.31 -0.49 13.34
C LEU A 14 -22.00 -0.51 11.98
N GLY A 15 -22.36 0.65 11.42
CA GLY A 15 -23.26 0.73 10.27
C GLY A 15 -22.89 1.70 9.14
N THR A 16 -21.84 2.51 9.27
CA THR A 16 -21.25 3.13 8.08
C THR A 16 -20.23 2.15 7.53
N PRO A 17 -20.51 1.42 6.44
CA PRO A 17 -19.46 0.65 5.77
C PRO A 17 -18.34 1.63 5.49
N SER A 18 -17.18 1.44 6.13
CA SER A 18 -15.81 1.57 5.59
C SER A 18 -15.49 2.69 4.58
N LEU A 19 -16.32 3.73 4.51
CA LEU A 19 -16.21 4.90 3.65
C LEU A 19 -15.75 6.10 4.47
N VAL A 20 -14.81 5.86 5.39
CA VAL A 20 -13.73 6.82 5.65
C VAL A 20 -12.83 6.86 4.41
N PHE A 21 -13.42 7.03 3.23
CA PHE A 21 -12.72 7.45 2.03
C PHE A 21 -12.95 8.94 1.94
N ALA A 22 -11.87 9.70 2.19
CA ALA A 22 -11.71 11.06 1.73
C ALA A 22 -12.77 12.07 2.20
N GLN A 23 -12.89 12.29 3.51
CA GLN A 23 -13.40 13.60 3.94
C GLN A 23 -12.27 14.62 3.74
N VAL A 24 -12.33 15.38 2.65
CA VAL A 24 -11.45 16.54 2.38
C VAL A 24 -12.04 17.72 3.15
N THR A 25 -11.38 18.10 4.23
CA THR A 25 -11.72 19.23 5.10
C THR A 25 -10.97 20.51 4.73
N ASP A 26 -9.79 20.40 4.12
CA ASP A 26 -8.92 21.53 3.74
C ASP A 26 -8.25 21.33 2.36
N VAL A 27 -7.73 22.41 1.77
CA VAL A 27 -6.92 22.34 0.53
C VAL A 27 -5.64 21.51 0.69
N PHE A 28 -5.15 21.35 1.91
CA PHE A 28 -4.03 20.47 2.26
C PHE A 28 -4.41 18.98 2.27
N ASP A 29 -5.69 18.63 2.31
CA ASP A 29 -6.14 17.23 2.27
C ASP A 29 -6.04 16.62 0.87
N LEU A 30 -5.92 17.45 -0.18
CA LEU A 30 -5.63 16.97 -1.53
C LEU A 30 -4.24 16.34 -1.62
N GLU A 31 -3.25 16.88 -0.90
CA GLU A 31 -1.91 16.32 -0.83
C GLU A 31 -1.91 14.95 -0.14
N VAL A 32 -2.59 14.86 1.00
CA VAL A 32 -2.75 13.62 1.76
C VAL A 32 -3.53 12.58 0.95
N LEU A 33 -4.56 12.99 0.21
CA LEU A 33 -5.31 12.12 -0.69
C LEU A 33 -4.42 11.56 -1.81
N VAL A 34 -3.65 12.40 -2.49
CA VAL A 34 -2.76 11.99 -3.58
C VAL A 34 -1.68 11.04 -3.06
N TYR A 35 -1.04 11.37 -1.93
CA TYR A 35 -0.05 10.50 -1.31
C TYR A 35 -0.65 9.13 -0.92
N ASN A 36 -1.82 9.11 -0.28
CA ASN A 36 -2.48 7.88 0.12
C ASN A 36 -2.88 7.01 -1.08
N ILE A 37 -3.32 7.61 -2.19
CA ILE A 37 -3.63 6.88 -3.42
C ILE A 37 -2.36 6.27 -4.01
N LEU A 38 -1.25 7.02 -4.07
CA LEU A 38 0.03 6.53 -4.61
C LEU A 38 0.59 5.36 -3.80
N VAL A 39 0.59 5.47 -2.47
CA VAL A 39 1.06 4.39 -1.58
C VAL A 39 0.18 3.15 -1.70
N LYS A 40 -1.16 3.32 -1.68
CA LYS A 40 -2.10 2.20 -1.85
C LYS A 40 -2.01 1.56 -3.23
N ALA A 41 -1.85 2.35 -4.28
CA ALA A 41 -1.64 1.84 -5.64
C ALA A 41 -0.34 1.03 -5.72
N GLY A 42 0.76 1.53 -5.15
CA GLY A 42 2.03 0.80 -5.07
C GLY A 42 1.89 -0.56 -4.37
N GLN A 43 1.14 -0.60 -3.26
CA GLN A 43 0.88 -1.85 -2.53
C GLN A 43 -0.02 -2.81 -3.33
N PHE A 44 -1.01 -2.28 -4.06
CA PHE A 44 -1.85 -3.07 -4.96
C PHE A 44 -1.03 -3.70 -6.10
N PHE A 45 -0.16 -2.92 -6.76
CA PHE A 45 0.71 -3.42 -7.81
C PHE A 45 1.71 -4.46 -7.31
N TRP A 46 2.15 -4.37 -6.05
CA TRP A 46 2.97 -5.40 -5.40
C TRP A 46 2.27 -6.76 -5.35
N ILE A 47 1.02 -6.79 -4.90
CA ILE A 47 0.21 -8.01 -4.85
C ILE A 47 -0.03 -8.54 -6.26
N ALA A 48 -0.35 -7.66 -7.21
CA ALA A 48 -0.56 -8.03 -8.60
C ALA A 48 0.69 -8.63 -9.24
N ALA A 49 1.87 -8.04 -9.03
CA ALA A 49 3.14 -8.53 -9.56
C ALA A 49 3.45 -9.95 -9.06
N ILE A 50 3.24 -10.22 -7.78
CA ILE A 50 3.37 -11.57 -7.20
C ILE A 50 2.40 -12.54 -7.88
N MET A 51 1.15 -12.15 -8.06
CA MET A 51 0.14 -12.99 -8.71
C MET A 51 0.51 -13.32 -10.17
N PHE A 52 0.93 -12.32 -10.95
CA PHE A 52 1.36 -12.52 -12.35
C PHE A 52 2.63 -13.36 -12.46
N PHE A 53 3.57 -13.21 -11.52
CA PHE A 53 4.77 -14.03 -11.46
C PHE A 53 4.45 -15.50 -11.24
N PHE A 54 3.64 -15.83 -10.22
CA PHE A 54 3.22 -17.21 -9.98
C PHE A 54 2.40 -17.77 -11.16
N TRP A 55 1.52 -16.97 -11.75
CA TRP A 55 0.77 -17.37 -12.95
C TRP A 55 1.69 -17.70 -14.13
N GLY A 56 2.72 -16.88 -14.35
CA GLY A 56 3.74 -17.11 -15.38
C GLY A 56 4.53 -18.40 -15.14
N VAL A 57 4.92 -18.67 -13.88
CA VAL A 57 5.63 -19.90 -13.50
C VAL A 57 4.76 -21.14 -13.69
N VAL A 58 3.50 -21.11 -13.24
CA VAL A 58 2.58 -22.24 -13.42
C VAL A 58 2.36 -22.55 -14.90
N LYS A 59 2.18 -21.52 -15.74
CA LYS A 59 2.02 -21.68 -17.19
C LYS A 59 3.28 -22.22 -17.87
N PHE A 60 4.46 -21.77 -17.43
CA PHE A 60 5.74 -22.25 -17.93
C PHE A 60 5.99 -23.73 -17.60
N ILE A 61 5.63 -24.18 -16.40
CA ILE A 61 5.79 -25.58 -15.97
C ILE A 61 4.71 -26.47 -16.60
N GLY A 62 3.45 -26.04 -16.62
CA GLY A 62 2.32 -26.81 -17.15
C GLY A 62 2.41 -27.09 -18.65
N ASN A 63 3.03 -26.20 -19.41
CA ASN A 63 3.20 -26.34 -20.87
C ASN A 63 4.63 -26.73 -21.27
N ALA A 64 5.40 -27.38 -20.40
CA ALA A 64 6.80 -27.72 -20.65
C ALA A 64 7.03 -28.62 -21.89
N ASN A 65 6.01 -29.36 -22.34
CA ASN A 65 6.09 -30.28 -23.47
C ASN A 65 5.88 -29.62 -24.84
N ASP A 66 5.39 -28.37 -24.89
CA ASP A 66 5.20 -27.64 -26.14
C ASP A 66 6.19 -26.45 -26.20
N PRO A 67 7.15 -26.46 -27.15
CA PRO A 67 8.16 -25.41 -27.25
C PRO A 67 7.56 -24.01 -27.45
N VAL A 68 6.40 -23.90 -28.12
CA VAL A 68 5.76 -22.60 -28.41
C VAL A 68 5.14 -22.01 -27.15
N GLU A 69 4.43 -22.82 -26.37
CA GLU A 69 3.82 -22.37 -25.11
C GLU A 69 4.87 -22.15 -24.01
N ARG A 70 5.97 -22.90 -24.04
CA ARG A 70 7.12 -22.66 -23.15
C ARG A 70 7.76 -21.30 -23.39
N GLU A 71 7.89 -20.89 -24.64
CA GLU A 71 8.46 -19.59 -24.98
C GLU A 71 7.56 -18.43 -24.54
N LYS A 72 6.24 -18.57 -24.69
CA LYS A 72 5.27 -17.62 -24.12
C LYS A 72 5.35 -17.56 -22.60
N GLY A 73 5.44 -18.71 -21.91
CA GLY A 73 5.59 -18.77 -20.46
C GLY A 73 6.83 -18.02 -19.96
N LYS A 74 7.97 -18.16 -20.65
CA LYS A 74 9.19 -17.38 -20.37
C LYS A 74 8.98 -15.89 -20.53
N GLN A 75 8.31 -15.45 -21.59
CA GLN A 75 8.03 -14.03 -21.79
C GLN A 75 7.20 -13.45 -20.63
N PHE A 76 6.17 -14.16 -20.17
CA PHE A 76 5.39 -13.74 -19.00
C PHE A 76 6.23 -13.63 -17.72
N ILE A 77 7.16 -14.55 -17.49
CA ILE A 77 8.09 -14.48 -16.34
C ILE A 77 8.99 -13.24 -16.44
N ILE A 78 9.53 -12.95 -17.62
CA ILE A 78 10.39 -11.77 -17.85
C ILE A 78 9.60 -10.48 -17.58
N TRP A 79 8.37 -10.37 -18.10
CA TRP A 79 7.49 -9.23 -17.82
C TRP A 79 7.19 -9.07 -16.32
N GLY A 80 6.96 -10.18 -15.61
CA GLY A 80 6.79 -10.17 -14.16
C GLY A 80 8.03 -9.66 -13.41
N ILE A 81 9.23 -10.10 -13.81
CA ILE A 81 10.50 -9.64 -13.21
C ILE A 81 10.72 -8.16 -13.47
N ILE A 82 10.44 -7.67 -14.68
CA ILE A 82 10.56 -6.24 -15.00
C ILE A 82 9.64 -5.41 -14.10
N ALA A 83 8.38 -5.85 -13.93
CA ALA A 83 7.44 -5.19 -13.03
C ALA A 83 7.96 -5.15 -11.57
N PHE A 84 8.57 -6.24 -11.10
CA PHE A 84 9.19 -6.27 -9.77
C PHE A 84 10.36 -5.30 -9.64
N VAL A 85 11.24 -5.23 -10.64
CA VAL A 85 12.39 -4.30 -10.62
C VAL A 85 11.90 -2.86 -10.53
N VAL A 86 10.86 -2.49 -11.28
CA VAL A 86 10.28 -1.14 -11.21
C VAL A 86 9.68 -0.86 -9.83
N LEU A 87 8.89 -1.78 -9.28
CA LEU A 87 8.29 -1.62 -7.94
C LEU A 87 9.35 -1.50 -6.85
N PHE A 88 10.39 -2.33 -6.90
CA PHE A 88 11.53 -2.24 -5.98
C PHE A 88 12.30 -0.94 -6.15
N SER A 89 12.51 -0.48 -7.39
CA SER A 89 13.23 0.76 -7.67
C SER A 89 12.52 1.97 -7.07
N VAL A 90 11.19 2.05 -7.19
CA VAL A 90 10.42 3.15 -6.61
C VAL A 90 10.56 3.17 -5.09
N TRP A 91 10.35 2.03 -4.42
CA TRP A 91 10.46 1.94 -2.96
C TRP A 91 11.90 2.10 -2.45
N GLY A 92 12.90 1.65 -3.22
CA GLY A 92 14.31 1.85 -2.91
C GLY A 92 14.68 3.32 -2.91
N ILE A 93 14.24 4.07 -3.92
CA ILE A 93 14.44 5.53 -3.99
C ILE A 93 13.69 6.24 -2.86
N VAL A 94 12.43 5.88 -2.62
CA VAL A 94 11.62 6.43 -1.50
C VAL A 94 12.34 6.22 -0.17
N ARG A 95 12.86 5.02 0.10
CA ARG A 95 13.58 4.74 1.34
C ARG A 95 14.85 5.57 1.49
N ILE A 96 15.66 5.70 0.43
CA ILE A 96 16.89 6.51 0.46
C ILE A 96 16.54 7.98 0.72
N LEU A 97 15.54 8.50 0.00
CA LEU A 97 15.12 9.89 0.18
C LEU A 97 14.59 10.12 1.61
N LEU A 98 13.65 9.30 2.11
CA LEU A 98 13.06 9.54 3.43
C LEU A 98 14.02 9.25 4.59
N VAL A 99 14.76 8.15 4.54
CA VAL A 99 15.62 7.74 5.66
C VAL A 99 16.95 8.49 5.63
N ASP A 100 17.66 8.48 4.51
CA ASP A 100 19.01 9.02 4.45
C ASP A 100 19.02 10.56 4.33
N THR A 101 17.96 11.15 3.76
CA THR A 101 17.86 12.62 3.63
C THR A 101 17.01 13.26 4.73
N PHE A 102 15.89 12.65 5.11
CA PHE A 102 14.94 13.24 6.07
C PHE A 102 14.90 12.55 7.44
N GLY A 103 15.62 11.44 7.63
CA GLY A 103 15.62 10.70 8.91
C GLY A 103 14.28 10.03 9.25
N ILE A 104 13.34 9.96 8.30
CA ILE A 104 11.99 9.43 8.53
C ILE A 104 11.98 7.95 8.14
N MET A 105 11.68 7.06 9.08
CA MET A 105 11.54 5.63 8.81
C MET A 105 10.17 5.31 8.18
N PRO A 106 10.10 4.84 6.92
CA PRO A 106 8.84 4.52 6.28
C PRO A 106 8.18 3.33 6.99
N GLY A 107 6.99 3.55 7.57
CA GLY A 107 6.21 2.52 8.26
C GLY A 107 6.50 2.34 9.76
N GLY A 108 7.39 3.16 10.35
CA GLY A 108 7.50 3.32 11.79
C GLY A 108 6.50 4.37 12.31
N ALA A 109 6.10 4.28 13.58
CA ALA A 109 5.45 5.42 14.23
C ALA A 109 6.47 6.58 14.22
N PRO A 110 6.10 7.79 13.76
CA PRO A 110 7.01 8.92 13.81
C PRO A 110 7.32 9.23 15.28
N ASP A 111 8.59 9.44 15.61
CA ASP A 111 8.97 9.80 16.96
C ASP A 111 8.23 11.10 17.35
N TYR A 112 7.37 11.07 18.37
CA TYR A 112 6.66 12.27 18.84
C TYR A 112 7.02 12.61 20.28
N VAL A 113 7.09 13.93 20.55
CA VAL A 113 7.28 14.45 21.89
C VAL A 113 5.92 14.50 22.58
N ASP A 114 5.76 13.72 23.64
CA ASP A 114 4.53 13.74 24.44
C ASP A 114 4.45 15.02 25.30
N SER A 115 3.30 15.24 25.95
CA SER A 115 3.10 16.40 26.84
C SER A 115 3.93 16.34 28.13
N THR A 116 4.66 15.26 28.38
CA THR A 116 5.61 15.09 29.49
C THR A 116 7.06 15.31 29.06
N GLY A 117 7.31 15.55 27.76
CA GLY A 117 8.63 15.78 27.18
C GLY A 117 9.39 14.50 26.80
N GLY A 118 8.74 13.34 26.82
CA GLY A 118 9.31 12.06 26.37
C GLY A 118 9.27 11.93 24.85
N ILE A 119 10.33 11.38 24.25
CA ILE A 119 10.42 11.07 22.82
C ILE A 119 10.07 9.58 22.65
N HIS A 120 9.03 9.27 21.87
CA HIS A 120 8.46 7.92 21.71
C HIS A 120 8.28 7.53 20.25
#